data_AF-I0SL11-F1
#
_entry.id   AF-I0SL11-F1
#
_cell.length_a   1.000
_cell.length_b   1.000
_cell.length_c   1.000
_cell.angle_alpha   90.00
_cell.angle_beta   90.00
_cell.angle_gamma   90.00
#
_symmetry.space_group_name_H-M   'P 1'
#
loop_
_entity.id
_entity.type
_entity.pdbx_description
1 polymer ?
#
loop_
_entity_poly.entity_id
_entity_poly.type
_entity_poly.pdbx_seq_one_letter_code
_entity_poly.pdbx_strand_id
1 'polypeptide(L)'
;MIFEEILGNLLAQLLYVASTLYYLHELREFNSSVVGVTNPVDIMFKDDGKAWYLLGFALIFTTLAGFLIWYHVHVFSRMSGYSMLTLIFLIVISVILVAIIFKDINNPILRAAIVVIFGGSMIFTALTASS
;
A
#
# COMPACT_ATOMS: atom_id res chain seq x y z
N MET A 1 25.10 7.93 14.53
CA MET A 1 23.73 8.10 15.06
C MET A 1 22.80 8.80 14.07
N ILE A 2 22.73 10.13 13.98
CA ILE A 2 21.73 10.81 13.12
C ILE A 2 21.88 10.45 11.63
N PHE A 3 23.11 10.37 11.12
CA PHE A 3 23.37 10.02 9.72
C PHE A 3 22.95 8.59 9.36
N GLU A 4 23.20 7.62 10.24
CA GLU A 4 22.84 6.22 10.02
C GLU A 4 21.32 6.01 10.06
N GLU A 5 20.62 6.70 10.96
CA GLU A 5 19.14 6.70 11.00
C GLU A 5 18.54 7.32 9.73
N ILE A 6 19.06 8.47 9.27
CA ILE A 6 18.60 9.10 8.03
C ILE A 6 18.84 8.20 6.83
N LEU A 7 20.03 7.59 6.74
CA LEU A 7 20.40 6.71 5.64
C LEU A 7 19.54 5.43 5.63
N GLY A 8 19.30 4.84 6.80
CA GLY A 8 18.43 3.67 6.95
C GLY A 8 16.98 3.95 6.54
N ASN A 9 16.42 5.08 7.00
CA ASN A 9 15.07 5.51 6.61
C ASN A 9 14.96 5.76 5.10
N LEU A 10 15.97 6.40 4.50
CA LEU A 10 16.01 6.65 3.07
C LEU A 10 16.04 5.33 2.27
N LEU A 11 16.87 4.37 2.68
CA LEU A 11 16.96 3.07 2.01
C LEU A 11 15.67 2.25 2.12
N ALA A 12 15.09 2.18 3.32
CA ALA A 12 13.80 1.50 3.53
C ALA A 12 12.70 2.12 2.66
N GLN A 13 12.69 3.44 2.54
CA GLN A 13 11.71 4.15 1.72
C GLN A 13 11.95 3.95 0.22
N LEU A 14 13.20 3.94 -0.25
CA LEU A 14 13.53 3.64 -1.64
C LEU A 14 13.10 2.22 -2.02
N LEU A 15 13.32 1.25 -1.14
CA LEU A 15 12.82 -0.12 -1.32
C LEU A 15 11.30 -0.14 -1.39
N TYR A 16 10.61 0.53 -0.46
CA TYR A 16 9.15 0.64 -0.48
C TYR A 16 8.62 1.24 -1.80
N VAL A 17 9.21 2.34 -2.27
CA VAL A 17 8.82 3.00 -3.53
C VAL A 17 9.07 2.08 -4.72
N ALA A 18 10.26 1.47 -4.82
CA ALA A 18 10.59 0.58 -5.92
C ALA A 18 9.66 -0.64 -5.98
N SER A 19 9.41 -1.29 -4.84
CA SER A 19 8.48 -2.41 -4.74
C SER A 19 7.05 -2.01 -5.08
N THR A 20 6.60 -0.83 -4.65
CA THR A 20 5.25 -0.34 -4.95
C THR A 20 5.08 -0.01 -6.44
N LEU A 21 6.11 0.56 -7.08
CA LEU A 21 6.09 0.83 -8.52
C LEU A 21 6.05 -0.46 -9.33
N TYR A 22 6.84 -1.47 -8.95
CA TYR A 22 6.79 -2.79 -9.58
C TYR A 22 5.40 -3.43 -9.43
N TYR A 23 4.83 -3.37 -8.23
CA TYR A 23 3.46 -3.84 -7.98
C TYR A 23 2.42 -3.11 -8.85
N LEU A 24 2.51 -1.78 -8.97
CA LEU A 24 1.59 -1.00 -9.79
C LEU A 24 1.67 -1.39 -11.27
N HIS A 25 2.88 -1.70 -11.76
CA HIS A 25 3.06 -2.19 -13.12
C HIS A 25 2.34 -3.54 -13.32
N GLU A 26 2.59 -4.52 -12.46
CA GLU A 26 1.93 -5.84 -12.48
C GLU A 26 0.40 -5.73 -12.38
N LEU A 27 -0.09 -4.83 -11.52
CA LEU A 27 -1.52 -4.57 -11.34
C LEU A 27 -2.15 -3.99 -12.61
N ARG A 28 -1.48 -3.07 -13.30
CA ARG A 28 -1.96 -2.49 -14.56
C ARG A 28 -2.03 -3.53 -15.67
N GLU A 29 -0.99 -4.36 -15.80
CA GLU A 29 -0.99 -5.44 -16.78
C GLU A 29 -2.12 -6.43 -16.52
N PHE A 30 -2.28 -6.85 -15.27
CA PHE A 30 -3.38 -7.72 -14.88
C PHE A 30 -4.74 -7.09 -15.18
N ASN A 31 -4.95 -5.83 -14.81
CA ASN A 31 -6.19 -5.10 -15.07
C ASN A 31 -6.50 -4.99 -16.55
N SER A 32 -5.50 -4.69 -17.38
CA SER A 32 -5.66 -4.67 -18.84
C SER A 32 -6.05 -6.04 -19.39
N SER A 33 -5.56 -7.12 -18.77
CA SER A 33 -5.85 -8.49 -19.20
C SER A 33 -7.28 -8.95 -18.87
N VAL A 34 -7.92 -8.36 -17.86
CA VAL A 34 -9.29 -8.74 -17.40
C VAL A 34 -10.36 -7.74 -17.83
N VAL A 35 -10.04 -6.82 -18.74
CA VAL A 35 -11.01 -5.87 -19.29
C VAL A 35 -12.12 -6.64 -20.02
N GLY A 36 -13.38 -6.36 -19.66
CA GLY A 36 -14.55 -6.99 -20.25
C GLY A 36 -14.94 -8.35 -19.66
N VAL A 37 -14.15 -8.89 -18.74
CA VAL A 37 -14.53 -10.08 -17.97
C VAL A 37 -15.50 -9.67 -16.86
N THR A 38 -16.68 -10.28 -16.83
CA THR A 38 -17.74 -9.96 -15.85
C THR A 38 -17.92 -11.03 -14.78
N ASN A 39 -17.39 -12.24 -15.00
CA ASN A 39 -17.45 -13.33 -14.04
C ASN A 39 -16.35 -13.14 -12.97
N PRO A 40 -16.72 -13.00 -11.68
CA PRO A 40 -15.75 -12.82 -10.60
C PRO A 40 -14.81 -14.00 -10.42
N VAL A 41 -15.30 -15.23 -10.62
CA VAL A 41 -14.49 -16.44 -10.45
C VAL A 41 -13.38 -16.46 -11.50
N ASP A 42 -13.73 -16.13 -12.75
CA ASP A 42 -12.77 -16.11 -13.85
C ASP A 42 -11.68 -15.05 -13.64
N ILE A 43 -12.01 -13.91 -13.01
CA ILE A 43 -11.01 -12.90 -12.65
C ILE A 43 -10.13 -13.38 -11.50
N MET A 44 -10.73 -13.93 -10.44
CA MET A 44 -9.99 -14.27 -9.22
C MET A 44 -9.06 -15.48 -9.38
N PHE A 45 -9.39 -16.39 -10.30
CA PHE A 45 -8.57 -17.58 -10.60
C PHE A 45 -7.74 -17.45 -11.88
N LYS A 46 -7.76 -16.29 -12.54
CA LYS A 46 -6.90 -16.03 -13.69
C LYS A 46 -5.42 -16.08 -13.31
N ASP A 47 -4.59 -16.60 -14.22
CA ASP A 47 -3.13 -16.70 -14.09
C ASP A 47 -2.73 -17.33 -12.74
N ASP A 48 -3.29 -18.51 -12.45
CA ASP A 48 -3.07 -19.28 -11.20
C ASP A 48 -3.42 -18.49 -9.92
N GLY A 49 -4.43 -17.61 -10.02
CA GLY A 49 -4.89 -16.81 -8.90
C GLY A 49 -4.10 -15.51 -8.67
N LYS A 50 -3.44 -14.97 -9.70
CA LYS A 50 -2.67 -13.71 -9.65
C LYS A 50 -3.44 -12.55 -8.99
N ALA A 51 -4.76 -12.49 -9.17
CA ALA A 51 -5.62 -11.51 -8.51
C ALA A 51 -5.49 -11.53 -6.98
N TRP A 52 -5.45 -12.72 -6.35
CA TRP A 52 -5.32 -12.85 -4.90
C TRP A 52 -3.98 -12.33 -4.40
N TYR A 53 -2.91 -12.61 -5.15
CA TYR A 53 -1.58 -12.09 -4.83
C TYR A 53 -1.57 -10.56 -4.90
N LEU A 54 -2.12 -9.97 -5.96
CA LEU A 54 -2.19 -8.52 -6.12
C LEU A 54 -3.01 -7.86 -5.00
N LEU A 55 -4.15 -8.46 -4.62
CA LEU A 55 -4.96 -7.99 -3.50
C LEU A 55 -4.21 -8.07 -2.16
N GLY A 56 -3.48 -9.17 -1.92
CA GLY A 56 -2.65 -9.34 -0.74
C GLY A 56 -1.52 -8.30 -0.66
N PHE A 57 -0.83 -8.05 -1.77
CA PHE A 57 0.19 -7.02 -1.84
C PHE A 57 -0.38 -5.62 -1.64
N ALA A 58 -1.57 -5.32 -2.16
CA ALA A 58 -2.24 -4.04 -1.90
C ALA A 58 -2.44 -3.78 -0.40
N LEU A 59 -2.83 -4.81 0.35
CA LEU A 59 -2.97 -4.74 1.80
C LEU A 59 -1.60 -4.51 2.46
N ILE A 60 -0.58 -5.29 2.10
CA ILE A 60 0.77 -5.14 2.65
C ILE A 60 1.31 -3.73 2.43
N PHE A 61 1.24 -3.20 1.21
CA PHE A 61 1.74 -1.85 0.91
C PHE A 61 0.97 -0.77 1.69
N THR A 62 -0.33 -0.92 1.82
CA THR A 62 -1.15 0.06 2.56
C THR A 62 -0.89 -0.01 4.06
N THR A 63 -0.76 -1.21 4.63
CA THR A 63 -0.39 -1.40 6.04
C THR A 63 1.01 -0.85 6.31
N LEU A 64 1.98 -1.12 5.44
CA LEU A 64 3.33 -0.56 5.54
C LEU A 64 3.31 0.96 5.43
N ALA A 65 2.53 1.54 4.52
CA ALA A 65 2.36 2.99 4.44
C ALA A 65 1.78 3.57 5.74
N GLY A 66 0.75 2.94 6.31
CA GLY A 66 0.17 3.34 7.58
C GLY A 66 1.17 3.25 8.73
N PHE A 67 1.94 2.15 8.80
CA PHE A 67 3.00 1.98 9.78
C PHE A 67 4.10 3.02 9.62
N LEU A 68 4.53 3.31 8.39
CA LEU A 68 5.50 4.36 8.09
C LEU A 68 4.97 5.72 8.57
N ILE A 69 3.73 6.08 8.24
CA ILE A 69 3.11 7.33 8.72
C ILE A 69 3.10 7.39 10.26
N TRP A 70 2.62 6.33 10.91
CA TRP A 70 2.57 6.25 12.38
C TRP A 70 3.95 6.40 13.02
N TYR A 71 4.94 5.67 12.49
CA TYR A 71 6.34 5.72 12.93
C TYR A 71 6.89 7.13 12.78
N HIS A 72 6.68 7.74 11.61
CA HIS A 72 7.16 9.08 11.33
C HIS A 72 6.54 10.10 12.29
N VAL A 73 5.23 10.04 12.57
CA VAL A 73 4.54 10.95 13.51
C VAL A 73 5.09 10.81 14.93
N HIS A 74 5.31 9.60 15.42
CA HIS A 74 5.79 9.38 16.79
C HIS A 74 7.26 9.78 16.95
N VAL A 75 8.09 9.49 15.95
CA VAL A 75 9.51 9.85 15.95
C VAL A 75 9.69 11.34 15.64
N PHE A 76 8.74 11.98 14.94
CA PHE A 76 8.73 13.41 14.60
C PHE A 76 8.92 14.31 15.82
N SER A 77 8.34 13.92 16.96
CA SER A 77 8.44 14.68 18.22
C SER A 77 9.88 14.83 18.73
N ARG A 78 10.83 14.03 18.20
CA ARG A 78 12.23 13.98 18.66
C ARG A 78 13.25 14.47 17.63
N MET A 79 12.84 14.77 16.40
CA MET A 79 13.76 15.19 15.33
C MET A 79 13.63 16.70 15.04
N SER A 80 14.77 17.39 14.88
CA SER A 80 14.83 18.79 14.42
C SER A 80 15.81 18.96 13.26
N GLY A 81 15.51 19.88 12.34
CA GLY A 81 16.38 20.23 11.20
C GLY A 81 16.05 19.52 9.87
N TYR A 82 17.04 19.38 8.98
CA TYR A 82 16.87 18.91 7.59
C TYR A 82 16.27 17.50 7.43
N SER A 83 16.40 16.63 8.44
CA SER A 83 15.78 15.30 8.41
C SER A 83 14.24 15.36 8.43
N MET A 84 13.67 16.43 8.99
CA MET A 84 12.24 16.66 9.10
C MET A 84 11.58 16.89 7.73
N LEU A 85 12.23 17.65 6.84
CA LEU A 85 11.75 17.91 5.48
C LEU A 85 11.79 16.65 4.62
N THR A 86 12.87 15.87 4.72
CA THR A 86 12.96 14.59 4.00
C THR A 86 11.85 13.64 4.45
N LEU A 87 11.59 13.53 5.76
CA LEU A 87 10.51 12.68 6.29
C LEU A 87 9.12 13.09 5.76
N ILE A 88 8.81 14.39 5.75
CA ILE A 88 7.53 14.89 5.20
C ILE A 88 7.39 14.50 3.73
N PHE A 89 8.43 14.69 2.92
CA PHE A 89 8.40 14.36 1.50
C PHE A 89 8.16 12.86 1.27
N LEU A 90 8.78 12.00 2.08
CA LEU A 90 8.62 10.55 2.00
C LEU A 90 7.21 10.09 2.42
N ILE A 91 6.61 10.72 3.43
CA ILE A 91 5.20 10.49 3.81
C ILE A 91 4.28 10.84 2.64
N VAL A 92 4.48 12.00 2.02
CA VAL A 92 3.65 12.46 0.89
C VAL A 92 3.72 11.46 -0.28
N ILE A 93 4.92 10.97 -0.63
CA ILE A 93 5.08 9.94 -1.66
C ILE A 93 4.32 8.67 -1.31
N SER A 94 4.41 8.22 -0.05
CA SER A 94 3.72 7.00 0.40
C SER A 94 2.20 7.11 0.25
N VAL A 95 1.64 8.26 0.63
CA VAL A 95 0.20 8.54 0.49
C VAL A 95 -0.22 8.58 -0.97
N ILE A 96 0.58 9.23 -1.84
CA ILE A 96 0.32 9.28 -3.27
C ILE A 96 0.32 7.88 -3.88
N LEU A 97 1.30 7.04 -3.52
CA LEU A 97 1.39 5.67 -4.02
C LEU A 97 0.16 4.86 -3.61
N VAL A 98 -0.28 4.94 -2.35
CA VAL A 98 -1.51 4.28 -1.88
C VAL A 98 -2.73 4.77 -2.67
N ALA A 99 -2.86 6.08 -2.90
CA ALA A 99 -3.95 6.61 -3.72
C ALA A 99 -3.93 6.09 -5.17
N ILE A 100 -2.73 5.91 -5.75
CA ILE A 100 -2.56 5.34 -7.09
C ILE A 100 -2.98 3.85 -7.11
N ILE A 101 -2.67 3.08 -6.07
CA ILE A 101 -3.14 1.68 -5.96
C ILE A 101 -4.67 1.64 -6.09
N PHE A 102 -5.39 2.42 -5.27
CA PHE A 102 -6.85 2.46 -5.33
C PHE A 102 -7.40 2.96 -6.67
N LYS A 103 -6.71 3.90 -7.32
CA LYS A 103 -7.10 4.42 -8.64
C LYS A 103 -6.93 3.37 -9.74
N ASP A 104 -5.80 2.66 -9.74
CA ASP A 104 -5.45 1.72 -10.81
C ASP A 104 -6.31 0.45 -10.76
N ILE A 105 -6.89 0.12 -9.61
CA ILE A 105 -7.92 -0.92 -9.46
C ILE A 105 -9.26 -0.39 -10.01
N ASN A 106 -9.33 -0.36 -11.34
CA ASN A 106 -10.50 0.15 -12.07
C ASN A 106 -11.57 -0.94 -12.33
N ASN A 107 -11.26 -2.22 -12.09
CA ASN A 107 -12.25 -3.28 -12.20
C ASN A 107 -13.17 -3.29 -10.96
N PRO A 108 -14.51 -3.21 -11.11
CA PRO A 108 -15.44 -3.15 -9.97
C PRO A 108 -15.35 -4.36 -9.03
N ILE A 109 -15.00 -5.54 -9.56
CA ILE A 109 -14.84 -6.77 -8.76
C ILE A 109 -13.61 -6.69 -7.88
N LEU A 110 -12.46 -6.29 -8.43
CA LEU A 110 -11.23 -6.09 -7.67
C LEU A 110 -11.37 -4.95 -6.66
N ARG A 111 -12.10 -3.89 -7.02
CA ARG A 111 -12.38 -2.77 -6.13
C ARG A 111 -13.25 -3.19 -4.95
N ALA A 112 -14.29 -4.00 -5.19
CA ALA A 112 -15.13 -4.57 -4.14
C ALA A 112 -14.33 -5.50 -3.22
N ALA A 113 -13.47 -6.35 -3.78
CA ALA A 113 -12.61 -7.24 -3.00
C ALA A 113 -11.68 -6.46 -2.05
N ILE A 114 -11.07 -5.37 -2.54
CA ILE A 114 -10.26 -4.47 -1.71
C ILE A 114 -11.10 -3.81 -0.63
N VAL A 115 -12.25 -3.24 -0.95
CA VAL A 115 -13.12 -2.61 0.06
C VAL A 115 -13.53 -3.60 1.14
N VAL A 116 -13.79 -4.87 0.80
CA VAL A 116 -14.09 -5.92 1.78
C VAL A 116 -12.87 -6.26 2.63
N ILE A 117 -11.69 -6.40 2.02
CA ILE A 117 -10.45 -6.71 2.74
C ILE A 117 -10.05 -5.57 3.70
N PHE A 118 -10.11 -4.31 3.24
CA PHE A 118 -9.82 -3.12 4.05
C PHE A 118 -10.93 -2.81 5.05
N GLY A 119 -12.20 -2.86 4.64
CA GLY A 119 -13.35 -2.64 5.51
C GLY A 119 -13.46 -3.70 6.61
N GLY A 120 -13.27 -4.97 6.25
CA GLY A 120 -13.27 -6.10 7.18
C GLY A 120 -12.13 -6.01 8.19
N SER A 121 -10.92 -5.64 7.76
CA SER A 121 -9.78 -5.46 8.68
C SER A 121 -9.97 -4.27 9.63
N MET A 122 -10.58 -3.17 9.19
CA MET A 122 -10.94 -2.05 10.08
C MET A 122 -11.98 -2.46 11.13
N ILE A 123 -13.03 -3.18 10.74
CA ILE A 123 -14.06 -3.67 11.68
C ILE A 123 -13.44 -4.64 12.69
N PHE A 124 -12.64 -5.60 12.23
CA PHE A 124 -11.96 -6.57 13.09
C PHE A 124 -11.05 -5.88 14.12
N THR A 125 -10.30 -4.86 13.68
CA THR A 125 -9.45 -4.06 14.56
C THR A 125 -10.28 -3.28 15.58
N ALA A 126 -11.39 -2.65 15.16
CA ALA A 126 -12.27 -1.92 16.07
C ALA A 126 -12.91 -2.82 17.14
N LEU A 127 -13.37 -4.01 16.74
CA LEU A 127 -13.94 -5.00 17.67
C LEU A 127 -12.90 -5.49 18.69
N THR A 128 -11.68 -5.77 18.24
CA THR A 128 -10.59 -6.25 19.11
C THR A 128 -10.04 -5.14 20.03
N ALA A 129 -10.10 -3.87 19.60
CA ALA A 129 -9.71 -2.74 20.45
C ALA A 129 -10.76 -2.37 21.51
N SER A 130 -11.99 -2.88 21.38
CA SER A 130 -13.10 -2.63 22.30
C SER A 130 -13.34 -3.74 23.34
N SER A 131 -12.58 -4.83 23.27
CA SER A 131 -12.60 -5.98 24.21
C SER A 131 -11.46 -5.91 25.22
#